data_AF-A0A945R2Y8-F1
#
_entry.id   AF-A0A945R2Y8-F1
#
_cell.length_a   1.000
_cell.length_b   1.000
_cell.length_c   1.000
_cell.angle_alpha   90.00
_cell.angle_beta   90.00
_cell.angle_gamma   90.00
#
_symmetry.space_group_name_H-M   'P 1'
#
loop_
_entity.id
_entity.type
_entity.pdbx_description
1 polymer ?
#
loop_
_entity_poly.entity_id
_entity_poly.type
_entity_poly.pdbx_seq_one_letter_code
_entity_poly.pdbx_strand_id
1 'polypeptide(L)' 'MSKPHQDSAKTEEYLKRYMEGVLKRNPGEPEFVQAVYEVASSIFPYIADKPIYHELQILERMAEPERVIS' A
#
# COMPACT_ATOMS: atom_id res chain seq x y z
N MET A 1 -9.14 -9.53 -19.34
CA MET A 1 -7.92 -10.36 -19.39
C MET A 1 -7.14 -10.15 -18.10
N SER A 2 -7.63 -10.74 -17.00
CA SER A 2 -6.99 -10.63 -15.68
C SER A 2 -5.84 -11.63 -15.65
N LYS A 3 -4.59 -11.15 -15.75
CA LYS A 3 -3.41 -12.01 -15.55
C LYS A 3 -3.48 -12.61 -14.14
N PRO A 4 -3.50 -13.94 -13.99
CA PRO A 4 -3.61 -14.57 -12.69
C PRO A 4 -2.24 -14.56 -11.99
N HIS A 5 -2.20 -14.02 -10.76
CA HIS A 5 -1.31 -14.48 -9.67
C HIS A 5 0.20 -14.56 -9.94
N GLN A 6 0.81 -13.67 -10.73
CA GLN A 6 2.18 -13.89 -11.18
C GLN A 6 3.28 -13.80 -10.10
N ASP A 7 3.03 -13.33 -8.87
CA ASP A 7 3.98 -13.52 -7.74
C ASP A 7 3.31 -13.20 -6.38
N SER A 8 2.55 -14.15 -5.81
CA SER A 8 1.86 -13.96 -4.52
C SER A 8 2.81 -13.63 -3.37
N ALA A 9 3.99 -14.27 -3.32
CA ALA A 9 4.93 -14.11 -2.21
C ALA A 9 5.57 -12.71 -2.16
N LYS A 10 6.00 -12.17 -3.32
CA LYS A 10 6.54 -10.80 -3.39
C LYS A 10 5.47 -9.75 -3.11
N THR A 11 4.25 -10.01 -3.55
CA THR A 11 3.10 -9.13 -3.30
C THR A 11 2.86 -8.97 -1.80
N GLU A 12 2.87 -10.08 -1.06
CA GLU A 12 2.69 -10.09 0.39
C GLU A 12 3.86 -9.44 1.13
N GLU A 13 5.10 -9.68 0.69
CA GLU A 13 6.29 -9.03 1.23
C GLU A 13 6.22 -7.50 1.08
N TYR A 14 5.86 -7.01 -0.12
CA TYR A 14 5.73 -5.58 -0.37
C TYR A 14 4.59 -4.94 0.41
N LEU A 15 3.43 -5.60 0.46
CA LEU A 15 2.30 -5.14 1.26
C LEU A 15 2.69 -5.04 2.74
N LYS A 16 3.35 -6.06 3.29
CA LYS A 16 3.79 -6.06 4.69
C LYS A 16 4.75 -4.90 4.97
N ARG A 17 5.78 -4.74 4.15
CA ARG A 17 6.75 -3.64 4.29
C ARG A 17 6.09 -2.26 4.21
N TYR A 18 5.14 -2.11 3.29
CA TYR A 18 4.36 -0.88 3.16
C TYR A 18 3.54 -0.60 4.42
N MET A 19 2.79 -1.59 4.92
CA MET A 19 1.94 -1.45 6.10
C MET A 19 2.71 -1.18 7.38
N GLU A 20 3.92 -1.76 7.55
CA GLU A 20 4.81 -1.41 8.66
C GLU A 20 5.15 0.09 8.68
N GLY A 21 5.34 0.69 7.50
CA GLY A 21 5.55 2.12 7.36
C GLY A 21 4.32 2.95 7.74
N VAL A 22 3.14 2.54 7.27
CA VAL A 22 1.86 3.21 7.57
C VAL A 22 1.57 3.18 9.08
N LEU A 23 1.69 2.01 9.71
CA LEU A 23 1.51 1.82 11.15
C LEU A 23 2.45 2.72 11.97
N LYS A 24 3.71 2.84 11.56
CA LYS A 24 4.70 3.64 12.27
C LYS A 24 4.40 5.14 12.22
N ARG A 25 3.82 5.64 11.13
CA ARG A 25 3.54 7.07 10.94
C ARG A 25 2.20 7.50 11.53
N ASN A 26 1.25 6.58 11.66
CA ASN A 26 -0.12 6.86 12.11
C ASN A 26 -0.46 6.06 13.40
N PRO A 27 0.32 6.23 14.50
CA PRO A 27 0.06 5.52 15.73
C PRO A 27 -1.26 6.00 16.36
N GLY A 28 -2.11 5.06 16.76
CA GLY A 28 -3.40 5.38 17.39
C GLY A 28 -4.55 5.65 16.42
N GLU A 29 -4.36 5.43 15.12
CA GLU A 29 -5.41 5.55 14.10
C GLU A 29 -5.79 4.19 13.48
N PRO A 30 -6.41 3.27 14.24
CA PRO A 30 -6.65 1.90 13.78
C PRO A 30 -7.60 1.84 12.57
N GLU A 31 -8.60 2.71 12.50
CA GLU A 31 -9.54 2.77 11.37
C GLU A 31 -8.86 3.23 10.09
N PHE A 32 -7.96 4.21 10.18
CA PHE A 32 -7.16 4.66 9.05
C PHE A 32 -6.25 3.53 8.54
N VAL A 33 -5.51 2.89 9.45
CA VAL A 33 -4.62 1.78 9.10
C VAL A 33 -5.39 0.62 8.46
N GLN A 34 -6.57 0.28 8.99
CA GLN A 34 -7.43 -0.76 8.42
C GLN A 34 -7.87 -0.38 7.00
N ALA A 35 -8.38 0.84 6.80
CA ALA A 35 -8.82 1.30 5.48
C ALA A 35 -7.67 1.27 4.45
N VAL A 36 -6.46 1.69 4.86
CA VAL A 36 -5.27 1.61 4.02
C VAL A 36 -4.93 0.16 3.67
N TYR A 37 -5.00 -0.78 4.61
CA TYR A 37 -4.74 -2.20 4.37
C TYR A 37 -5.74 -2.78 3.35
N GLU A 38 -7.03 -2.54 3.52
CA GLU A 38 -8.08 -3.05 2.64
C GLU A 38 -7.87 -2.58 1.21
N VAL A 39 -7.61 -1.29 1.01
CA VAL A 39 -7.34 -0.73 -0.31
C VAL A 39 -6.01 -1.26 -0.88
N ALA A 40 -4.94 -1.21 -0.10
CA ALA A 40 -3.62 -1.65 -0.55
C ALA A 40 -3.61 -3.12 -0.99
N SER A 41 -4.23 -4.01 -0.21
CA SER A 41 -4.29 -5.44 -0.52
C SER A 41 -4.94 -5.75 -1.88
N SER A 42 -5.86 -4.90 -2.34
CA SER A 42 -6.49 -5.01 -3.66
C SER A 42 -5.62 -4.46 -4.80
N ILE A 43 -4.72 -3.50 -4.52
CA ILE A 43 -3.90 -2.80 -5.52
C ILE A 43 -2.54 -3.49 -5.71
N PHE A 44 -1.91 -3.97 -4.62
CA PHE A 44 -0.58 -4.59 -4.66
C PHE A 44 -0.42 -5.70 -5.72
N PRO A 45 -1.39 -6.64 -5.90
CA PRO A 45 -1.31 -7.65 -6.95
C PRO A 45 -1.22 -7.07 -8.36
N TYR A 46 -1.81 -5.89 -8.59
CA TYR A 46 -1.79 -5.22 -9.89
C TYR A 46 -0.47 -4.48 -10.13
N ILE A 47 0.14 -3.89 -9.10
CA ILE A 47 1.37 -3.10 -9.26
C ILE A 47 2.65 -3.94 -9.13
N ALA A 48 2.58 -5.19 -8.66
CA ALA A 48 3.72 -6.05 -8.38
C ALA A 48 4.72 -6.22 -9.55
N ASP A 49 4.23 -6.21 -10.80
CA ASP A 49 5.06 -6.31 -12.02
C ASP A 49 5.38 -4.95 -12.66
N LYS A 50 5.12 -3.84 -11.96
CA LYS A 50 5.25 -2.47 -12.48
C LYS A 50 6.19 -1.65 -11.58
N PRO A 51 7.52 -1.74 -11.80
CA PRO A 51 8.54 -1.07 -10.98
C PRO A 51 8.30 0.43 -10.77
N ILE A 52 7.77 1.12 -11.77
CA ILE A 52 7.48 2.56 -11.72
C ILE A 52 6.63 2.99 -10.52
N TYR A 53 5.63 2.20 -10.10
CA TYR A 53 4.79 2.55 -8.95
C TYR A 53 5.55 2.46 -7.62
N HIS A 54 6.49 1.51 -7.53
CA HIS A 54 7.34 1.31 -6.37
C HIS A 54 8.47 2.36 -6.32
N GLU A 55 9.13 2.62 -7.46
CA GLU A 55 10.21 3.61 -7.58
C GLU A 55 9.74 5.03 -7.27
N LEU A 56 8.53 5.38 -7.72
CA LEU A 56 7.91 6.69 -7.46
C LEU A 56 7.16 6.76 -6.13
N GLN A 57 7.11 5.65 -5.38
CA GLN A 57 6.41 5.53 -4.10
C GLN A 57 4.97 6.06 -4.16
N ILE A 58 4.24 5.68 -5.23
CA ILE A 58 2.92 6.27 -5.53
C ILE A 58 1.93 5.93 -4.42
N LEU A 59 1.92 4.69 -3.94
CA LEU A 59 0.95 4.25 -2.93
C LEU A 59 1.23 4.91 -1.57
N GLU A 60 2.50 5.07 -1.22
CA GLU A 60 2.94 5.78 -0.03
C GLU A 60 2.46 7.23 -0.06
N ARG A 61 2.63 7.92 -1.21
CA ARG A 61 2.17 9.29 -1.39
C ARG A 61 0.64 9.42 -1.34
N MET A 62 -0.10 8.39 -1.75
CA MET A 62 -1.56 8.39 -1.67
C MET A 62 -2.08 8.23 -0.25
N ALA A 63 -1.35 7.51 0.62
CA ALA A 63 -1.72 7.35 2.02
C ALA A 63 -1.35 8.57 2.88
N GLU A 64 -0.44 9.42 2.43
CA GLU A 64 -0.12 10.67 3.12
C GLU A 64 -1.05 11.82 2.66
N PRO A 65 -1.82 12.43 3.56
CA PRO A 65 -2.68 13.54 3.18
C PRO A 65 -1.85 14.78 2.78
N GLU A 66 -2.21 15.44 1.68
CA GLU A 66 -1.56 16.69 1.26
C GLU A 66 -1.76 17.80 2.30
N ARG A 67 -2.91 17.82 2.96
CA ARG A 67 -3.27 18.83 3.96
C ARG A 67 -4.29 18.26 4.94
N VAL A 68 -4.10 18.58 6.22
CA VAL A 68 -5.07 18.32 7.29
C VAL A 68 -5.43 19.66 7.92
N ILE A 69 -6.73 19.94 8.08
CA ILE A 69 -7.26 21.12 8.74
C ILE A 69 -8.07 20.62 9.94
N SER A 70 -7.86 21.22 11.11
CA SER A 70 -8.53 20.86 12.37
C SER A 70 -9.39 22.00 12.89
#